data_AF-A0A971K3Q8-F1
#
_entry.id   AF-A0A971K3Q8-F1
#
_cell.length_a   1.000
_cell.length_b   1.000
_cell.length_c   1.000
_cell.angle_alpha   90.00
_cell.angle_beta   90.00
_cell.angle_gamma   90.00
#
_symmetry.space_group_name_H-M   'P 1'
#
loop_
_entity.id
_entity.type
_entity.pdbx_description
1 polymer ?
#
loop_
_entity_poly.entity_id
_entity_poly.type
_entity_poly.pdbx_seq_one_letter_code
_entity_poly.pdbx_strand_id
1 'polypeptide(L)'
;MFSTYPFVWDFVENLPDGNNKDIFMLDTLAGLSGGIVGPLKKAVSARGYCPTGATEIRMPSNYARTDHEKPEDERLRSKGREKAASFAKDLASVRASWPSIPLLPDLVKRVGRDPRSAA
;
A
#
# COMPACT_ATOMS: atom_id res chain seq x y z
N MET A 1 -12.85 -7.01 5.90
CA MET A 1 -11.41 -6.78 5.65
C MET A 1 -11.01 -5.50 6.38
N PHE A 2 -10.11 -5.56 7.37
CA PHE A 2 -9.73 -4.40 8.19
C PHE A 2 -8.53 -3.66 7.58
N SER A 3 -8.76 -2.97 6.47
CA SER A 3 -7.67 -2.30 5.74
C SER A 3 -7.92 -0.80 5.54
N THR A 4 -9.13 -0.41 5.12
CA THR A 4 -9.55 0.99 4.97
C THR A 4 -11.05 1.12 5.25
N TYR A 5 -11.59 2.33 5.12
CA TYR A 5 -13.00 2.62 5.29
C TYR A 5 -13.86 1.90 4.25
N PRO A 6 -15.08 1.44 4.62
CA PRO A 6 -16.01 0.79 3.68
C PRO A 6 -16.24 1.59 2.40
N PHE A 7 -16.37 2.91 2.48
CA PHE A 7 -16.61 3.76 1.31
C PHE A 7 -15.50 3.68 0.24
N VAL A 8 -14.25 3.44 0.65
CA VAL A 8 -13.13 3.29 -0.29
C VAL A 8 -13.25 1.96 -1.02
N TRP A 9 -13.66 0.91 -0.31
CA TRP A 9 -13.95 -0.38 -0.93
C TRP A 9 -15.13 -0.28 -1.88
N ASP A 10 -16.22 0.38 -1.47
CA ASP A 10 -17.38 0.63 -2.34
C ASP A 10 -16.95 1.38 -3.61
N PHE A 11 -16.09 2.39 -3.50
CA PHE A 11 -15.55 3.10 -4.66
C PHE A 11 -14.76 2.19 -5.59
N VAL A 12 -13.82 1.40 -5.05
CA VAL A 12 -12.97 0.49 -5.84
C VAL A 12 -13.80 -0.61 -6.50
N GLU A 13 -14.76 -1.16 -5.77
CA GLU A 13 -15.69 -2.18 -6.25
C GLU A 13 -16.65 -1.63 -7.30
N ASN A 14 -16.85 -0.32 -7.40
CA ASN A 14 -17.68 0.30 -8.43
C ASN A 14 -16.88 1.05 -9.51
N LEU A 15 -15.56 0.84 -9.59
CA LEU A 15 -14.78 1.35 -10.71
C LEU A 15 -15.28 0.78 -12.05
N PRO A 16 -15.30 1.59 -13.12
CA PRO A 16 -15.60 1.10 -14.46
C PRO A 16 -14.51 0.12 -14.94
N ASP A 17 -14.77 -0.54 -16.07
CA ASP A 17 -13.76 -1.40 -16.68
C ASP A 17 -12.48 -0.61 -17.00
N GLY A 18 -11.36 -1.15 -16.52
CA GLY A 18 -10.06 -0.53 -16.58
C GLY A 18 -9.52 -0.41 -18.00
N ASN A 19 -9.85 -1.35 -18.89
CA ASN A 19 -9.40 -1.36 -20.29
C ASN A 19 -7.87 -1.16 -20.40
N ASN A 20 -7.10 -1.87 -19.57
CA ASN A 20 -5.65 -1.77 -19.46
C ASN A 20 -5.11 -0.39 -19.07
N LYS A 21 -5.93 0.50 -18.52
CA LYS A 21 -5.47 1.79 -17.99
C LYS A 21 -4.54 1.56 -16.80
N ASP A 22 -3.48 2.34 -16.78
CA ASP A 22 -2.57 2.40 -15.64
C ASP A 22 -3.28 2.98 -14.41
N ILE A 23 -2.95 2.42 -13.25
CA ILE A 23 -3.41 2.91 -11.95
C ILE A 23 -2.29 2.79 -10.92
N PHE A 24 -2.23 3.76 -10.01
CA PHE A 24 -1.33 3.72 -8.86
C PHE A 24 -2.10 3.93 -7.57
N MET A 25 -1.49 3.53 -6.46
CA MET A 25 -2.01 3.76 -5.11
C MET A 25 -1.04 4.64 -4.32
N LEU A 26 -1.61 5.53 -3.53
CA LEU A 26 -0.93 6.21 -2.44
C LEU A 26 -1.88 6.26 -1.26
N ASP A 27 -1.39 5.92 -0.07
CA ASP A 27 -2.08 6.21 1.17
C ASP A 27 -1.18 6.96 2.16
N THR A 28 -1.81 7.47 3.21
CA THR A 28 -1.10 8.00 4.37
C THR A 28 -1.54 7.26 5.62
N LEU A 29 -0.62 7.10 6.57
CA LEU A 29 -0.85 6.33 7.78
C LEU A 29 -0.07 6.91 8.96
N ALA A 30 -0.65 6.87 10.16
CA ALA A 30 0.10 7.18 11.38
C ALA A 30 1.05 6.05 11.79
N GLY A 31 0.61 4.80 11.59
CA GLY A 31 1.32 3.60 12.03
C GLY A 31 1.20 2.43 11.05
N LEU A 32 -0.01 1.91 10.85
CA LEU A 32 -0.29 0.77 9.96
C LEU A 32 -1.47 1.11 9.01
N SER A 33 -1.40 0.65 7.77
CA SER A 33 -2.44 0.77 6.72
C SER A 33 -3.42 -0.43 6.69
N GLY A 34 -3.31 -1.37 7.64
CA GLY A 34 -4.11 -2.59 7.65
C GLY A 34 -3.85 -3.54 6.47
N GLY A 35 -2.71 -3.42 5.79
CA GLY A 35 -2.30 -4.32 4.72
C GLY A 35 -3.09 -4.17 3.42
N ILE A 36 -3.60 -2.97 3.14
CA ILE A 36 -4.44 -2.67 1.97
C ILE A 36 -3.74 -2.88 0.61
N VAL A 37 -2.41 -2.74 0.54
CA VAL A 37 -1.66 -2.70 -0.73
C VAL A 37 -1.92 -3.92 -1.62
N GLY A 38 -1.89 -5.13 -1.05
CA GLY A 38 -2.11 -6.37 -1.80
C GLY A 38 -3.57 -6.56 -2.25
N PRO A 39 -4.55 -6.49 -1.33
CA PRO A 39 -5.97 -6.53 -1.66
C PRO A 39 -6.39 -5.50 -2.70
N LEU A 40 -5.91 -4.26 -2.61
CA LEU A 40 -6.26 -3.22 -3.56
C LEU A 40 -5.70 -3.53 -4.95
N LYS A 41 -4.46 -4.03 -5.06
CA LYS A 41 -3.89 -4.54 -6.31
C LYS A 41 -4.81 -5.57 -6.96
N LYS A 42 -5.26 -6.55 -6.17
CA LYS A 42 -6.15 -7.62 -6.65
C LYS A 42 -7.48 -7.06 -7.15
N ALA A 43 -8.09 -6.14 -6.40
CA ALA A 43 -9.38 -5.56 -6.75
C ALA A 43 -9.32 -4.75 -8.07
N VAL A 44 -8.32 -3.87 -8.22
CA VAL A 44 -8.19 -3.06 -9.45
C VAL A 44 -7.72 -3.90 -10.65
N SER A 45 -6.88 -4.92 -10.44
CA SER A 45 -6.52 -5.86 -11.51
C SER A 45 -7.71 -6.70 -11.98
N ALA A 46 -8.60 -7.13 -11.07
CA ALA A 46 -9.82 -7.85 -11.44
C ALA A 46 -10.78 -7.00 -12.31
N ARG A 47 -10.67 -5.67 -12.22
CA ARG A 47 -11.38 -4.70 -13.06
C ARG A 47 -10.68 -4.39 -14.38
N GLY A 48 -9.52 -5.00 -14.67
CA GLY A 48 -8.77 -4.79 -15.91
C GLY A 48 -7.87 -3.56 -15.92
N TYR A 49 -7.50 -3.01 -14.76
CA TYR A 49 -6.46 -1.98 -14.65
C TYR A 49 -5.06 -2.59 -14.57
N CYS A 50 -4.05 -1.80 -14.96
CA CYS A 50 -2.63 -2.11 -14.88
C CYS A 50 -2.01 -1.42 -13.64
N PRO A 51 -1.74 -2.12 -12.53
CA PRO A 51 -1.19 -1.49 -11.33
C PRO A 51 0.30 -1.17 -11.53
N THR A 52 0.65 0.12 -11.61
CA THR A 52 2.01 0.59 -11.93
C THR A 52 2.84 0.99 -10.72
N GLY A 53 2.21 1.33 -9.60
CA GLY A 53 2.94 1.72 -8.39
C GLY A 53 2.07 1.77 -7.15
N ALA A 54 2.63 1.43 -5.99
CA ALA A 54 2.00 1.72 -4.70
C ALA A 54 3.00 2.23 -3.68
N THR A 55 2.58 3.20 -2.87
CA THR A 55 3.39 3.70 -1.76
C THR A 55 2.53 4.05 -0.56
N GLU A 56 3.08 3.82 0.63
CA GLU A 56 2.46 4.15 1.91
C GLU A 56 3.29 5.24 2.60
N ILE A 57 2.69 6.38 2.95
CA ILE A 57 3.42 7.54 3.47
C ILE A 57 3.07 7.79 4.94
N ARG A 58 4.06 7.62 5.82
CA ARG A 58 3.87 7.92 7.23
C ARG A 58 3.64 9.42 7.46
N MET A 59 2.54 9.76 8.12
CA MET A 59 2.13 11.13 8.45
C MET A 59 1.72 11.22 9.93
N PRO A 60 1.65 12.43 10.52
CA PRO A 60 1.01 12.62 11.81
C PRO A 60 -0.43 12.10 11.81
N SER A 61 -0.89 11.54 12.93
CA SER A 61 -2.29 11.13 13.06
C SER A 61 -3.21 12.33 12.95
N ASN A 62 -4.26 12.23 12.14
CA ASN A 62 -5.39 13.15 12.14
C ASN A 62 -6.59 12.62 12.93
N TYR A 63 -6.57 11.36 13.36
CA TYR A 63 -7.67 10.71 14.06
C TYR A 63 -7.55 10.89 15.58
N ALA A 64 -8.66 11.28 16.22
CA ALA A 64 -8.80 11.45 17.67
C ALA A 64 -7.67 12.25 18.33
N ARG A 65 -7.11 13.21 17.58
CA ARG A 65 -5.97 13.99 18.02
C ARG A 65 -6.42 15.06 19.00
N THR A 66 -5.95 14.97 20.24
CA THR A 66 -6.24 15.95 21.31
C THR A 66 -5.01 16.74 21.74
N ASP A 67 -3.82 16.36 21.28
CA ASP A 67 -2.58 17.05 21.56
C ASP A 67 -2.29 18.14 20.53
N HIS A 68 -1.59 19.18 20.96
CA HIS A 68 -1.08 20.20 20.05
C HIS A 68 -0.04 19.62 19.10
N GLU A 69 0.18 20.34 18.00
CA GLU A 69 1.21 20.05 17.03
C GLU A 69 2.59 19.99 17.68
N LYS A 70 3.36 18.97 17.34
CA LYS A 70 4.69 18.73 17.92
C LYS A 70 5.78 18.89 16.86
N PRO A 71 7.02 19.25 17.22
CA PRO A 71 8.12 19.38 16.26
C PRO A 71 8.35 18.12 15.39
N GLU A 72 8.10 16.93 15.92
CA GLU A 72 8.17 15.68 15.16
C GLU A 72 7.15 15.59 14.03
N ASP A 73 6.01 16.29 14.12
CA ASP A 73 4.99 16.27 13.08
C ASP A 73 5.50 16.93 11.81
N GLU A 74 6.16 18.07 11.95
CA GLU A 74 6.73 18.76 10.79
C GLU A 74 7.86 17.93 10.17
N ARG A 75 8.65 17.24 10.99
CA ARG A 75 9.65 16.28 10.50
C ARG A 75 8.99 15.13 9.72
N LEU A 76 7.88 14.57 10.21
CA LEU A 76 7.12 13.53 9.50
C LEU A 76 6.56 14.06 8.19
N ARG A 77 5.99 15.27 8.18
CA ARG A 77 5.45 15.88 6.96
C ARG A 77 6.53 16.18 5.93
N SER A 78 7.70 16.68 6.34
CA SER A 78 8.82 16.91 5.42
C SER A 78 9.26 15.61 4.74
N LYS A 79 9.47 14.55 5.52
CA LYS A 79 9.77 13.21 4.98
C LYS A 79 8.65 12.67 4.10
N GLY A 80 7.39 12.93 4.46
CA GLY A 80 6.24 12.53 3.67
C GLY A 80 6.22 13.21 2.29
N ARG A 81 6.50 14.52 2.24
CA ARG A 81 6.62 15.28 0.99
C ARG A 81 7.79 14.78 0.13
N GLU A 82 8.95 14.53 0.73
CA GLU A 82 10.11 13.95 0.03
C GLU A 82 9.77 12.58 -0.57
N LYS A 83 9.09 11.70 0.19
CA LYS A 83 8.66 10.38 -0.30
C LYS A 83 7.63 10.49 -1.42
N ALA A 84 6.66 11.40 -1.31
CA ALA A 84 5.69 11.66 -2.37
C ALA A 84 6.37 12.14 -3.66
N ALA A 85 7.33 13.08 -3.55
CA ALA A 85 8.10 13.57 -4.68
C ALA A 85 8.93 12.47 -5.35
N SER A 86 9.58 11.61 -4.56
CA SER A 86 10.31 10.46 -5.09
C SER A 86 9.39 9.49 -5.81
N PHE A 87 8.23 9.16 -5.23
CA PHE A 87 7.25 8.26 -5.84
C PHE A 87 6.70 8.82 -7.16
N ALA A 88 6.39 10.12 -7.21
CA ALA A 88 5.97 10.78 -8.44
C ALA A 88 7.06 10.71 -9.53
N LYS A 89 8.32 10.93 -9.16
CA LYS A 89 9.45 10.79 -10.09
C LYS A 89 9.59 9.36 -10.62
N ASP A 90 9.38 8.37 -9.77
CA ASP A 90 9.44 6.96 -10.15
C ASP A 90 8.26 6.54 -11.02
N LEU A 91 7.05 7.05 -10.76
CA LEU A 91 5.89 6.87 -11.65
C LEU A 91 6.17 7.46 -13.04
N ALA A 92 6.62 8.72 -13.10
CA ALA A 92 6.91 9.41 -14.36
C ALA A 92 8.05 8.75 -15.16
N SER A 93 8.96 8.05 -14.48
CA SER A 93 10.06 7.33 -15.11
C SER A 93 9.79 5.83 -15.31
N VAL A 94 8.58 5.35 -15.04
CA VAL A 94 8.22 3.92 -15.13
C VAL A 94 9.12 3.01 -14.28
N ARG A 95 9.56 3.51 -13.12
CA ARG A 95 10.35 2.77 -12.12
C ARG A 95 9.57 2.39 -10.86
N ALA A 96 8.36 2.95 -10.70
CA ALA A 96 7.50 2.57 -9.60
C ALA A 96 7.11 1.09 -9.69
N SER A 97 6.82 0.49 -8.55
CA SER A 97 6.34 -0.88 -8.49
C SER A 97 5.20 -1.00 -7.49
N TRP A 98 4.29 -1.94 -7.75
CA TRP A 98 3.25 -2.30 -6.81
C TRP A 98 3.63 -3.59 -6.09
N PRO A 99 4.22 -3.50 -4.89
CA PRO A 99 4.69 -4.68 -4.18
C PRO A 99 3.51 -5.62 -3.89
N SER A 100 3.70 -6.90 -4.19
CA SER A 100 2.86 -7.96 -3.68
C SER A 100 3.67 -8.71 -2.64
N ILE A 101 3.21 -8.74 -1.39
CA ILE A 101 3.68 -9.74 -0.44
C ILE A 101 3.00 -11.04 -0.89
N PRO A 102 3.73 -12.04 -1.42
CA PRO A 102 3.13 -13.35 -1.61
C PRO A 102 2.62 -13.78 -0.23
N LEU A 103 1.33 -14.10 -0.14
CA LEU A 103 0.74 -14.61 1.09
C LEU A 103 1.68 -15.69 1.66
N LEU A 104 1.72 -15.78 2.97
CA LEU A 104 2.55 -16.70 3.75
C LEU A 104 2.29 -18.23 3.54
N PRO A 105 1.51 -18.78 2.58
CA PRO A 105 1.53 -20.23 2.35
C PRO A 105 2.85 -20.78 1.76
N ASP A 106 3.50 -20.04 0.87
CA ASP A 106 4.62 -20.62 0.10
C ASP A 106 5.95 -20.63 0.87
N LEU A 107 6.16 -19.67 1.76
CA LEU A 107 7.32 -19.63 2.64
C LEU A 107 7.24 -20.73 3.72
N VAL A 108 6.05 -20.95 4.29
CA VAL A 108 5.80 -22.02 5.28
C VAL A 108 5.95 -23.41 4.64
N LYS A 109 5.47 -23.59 3.40
CA LYS A 109 5.68 -24.83 2.63
C LYS A 109 7.16 -25.14 2.36
N ARG A 110 8.00 -24.11 2.23
CA ARG A 110 9.44 -24.27 1.93
C ARG A 110 10.25 -24.63 3.17
N VAL A 111 9.87 -24.10 4.34
CA VAL A 111 10.49 -24.44 5.63
C VAL A 111 10.07 -25.84 6.10
N GLY A 112 8.81 -26.24 5.88
CA GLY A 112 8.32 -27.58 6.24
C GLY A 112 8.85 -28.73 5.38
N ARG A 113 9.70 -28.47 4.39
CA ARG A 113 10.27 -29.48 3.47
C ARG A 113 11.79 -29.66 3.61
N ASP A 114 12.47 -29.03 4.58
CA ASP A 114 13.88 -29.35 4.81
C ASP A 114 14.01 -30.71 5.53
N PRO A 115 14.57 -31.76 4.90
CA PRO A 115 14.67 -33.09 5.50
C PRO A 115 15.76 -33.18 6.58
N ARG A 116 16.46 -32.09 6.92
CA ARG A 116 17.65 -32.10 7.78
C ARG A 116 17.42 -31.66 9.23
N SER A 117 16.17 -31.47 9.66
CA SER A 117 15.85 -31.19 11.08
C SER A 117 15.44 -32.42 11.88
N ALA A 118 15.66 -33.63 11.35
CA ALA A 118 15.49 -34.88 12.08
C ALA A 118 16.82 -35.64 12.11
N ALA A 119 17.71 -35.19 13.00
CA ALA A 119 18.85 -35.96 13.52
C ALA A 119 19.22 -35.42 14.90
#